data_AF-A0A534QHJ9-F1
#
_entry.id   AF-A0A534QHJ9-F1
#
_cell.length_a   1.000
_cell.length_b   1.000
_cell.length_c   1.000
_cell.angle_alpha   90.00
_cell.angle_beta   90.00
_cell.angle_gamma   90.00
#
_symmetry.space_group_name_H-M   'P 1'
#
loop_
_entity.id
_entity.type
_entity.pdbx_description
1 polymer ?
#
loop_
_entity_poly.entity_id
_entity_poly.type
_entity_poly.pdbx_seq_one_letter_code
_entity_poly.pdbx_strand_id
1 'polypeptide(L)'
;MATILELISIATGFAGALFWFLSASGKVPLMLQYWDRAPATDPFYQSFFYSVQMNKIAAALTGVSVLAAAAAKLLERRTRVGTV
;
A
#
# COMPACT_ATOMS: atom_id res chain seq x y z
N MET A 1 22.28 -15.09 14.97
CA MET A 1 21.45 -15.44 13.79
C MET A 1 20.27 -14.49 13.55
N ALA A 2 19.83 -13.68 14.54
CA ALA A 2 18.66 -12.79 14.42
C ALA A 2 18.82 -11.56 13.48
N THR A 3 20.05 -11.07 13.24
CA THR A 3 20.30 -9.80 12.55
C THR A 3 19.99 -9.79 11.05
N ILE A 4 20.17 -10.90 10.34
CA ILE A 4 19.92 -10.97 8.89
C ILE A 4 18.40 -10.98 8.62
N LEU A 5 17.64 -11.77 9.38
CA LEU A 5 16.19 -11.84 9.24
C LEU A 5 15.51 -10.50 9.58
N GLU A 6 16.03 -9.76 10.57
CA GLU A 6 15.58 -8.41 10.86
C GLU A 6 15.80 -7.44 9.69
N LEU A 7 16.99 -7.46 9.09
CA LEU A 7 17.31 -6.62 7.94
C LEU A 7 16.43 -6.96 6.73
N ILE A 8 16.20 -8.26 6.47
CA ILE A 8 15.27 -8.71 5.43
C ILE A 8 13.86 -8.20 5.73
N SER A 9 13.38 -8.34 6.96
CA SER A 9 12.04 -7.87 7.34
C SER A 9 11.88 -6.35 7.20
N ILE A 10 12.91 -5.56 7.49
CA ILE A 10 12.89 -4.10 7.31
C ILE A 10 12.85 -3.78 5.82
N ALA A 11 13.72 -4.39 5.02
CA ALA A 11 13.80 -4.18 3.58
C ALA A 11 12.48 -4.56 2.88
N THR A 12 11.90 -5.71 3.20
CA THR A 12 10.60 -6.13 2.65
C THR A 12 9.45 -5.26 3.15
N GLY A 13 9.54 -4.71 4.37
CA GLY A 13 8.58 -3.73 4.87
C GLY A 13 8.55 -2.45 4.02
N PHE A 14 9.71 -1.86 3.72
CA PHE A 14 9.78 -0.69 2.84
C PHE A 14 9.34 -1.01 1.40
N ALA A 15 9.74 -2.15 0.85
CA ALA A 15 9.31 -2.59 -0.48
C ALA A 15 7.78 -2.83 -0.53
N GLY A 16 7.20 -3.41 0.53
CA GLY A 16 5.76 -3.60 0.66
C GLY A 16 5.00 -2.28 0.74
N ALA A 17 5.50 -1.31 1.50
CA ALA A 17 4.91 0.03 1.54
C ALA A 17 4.92 0.69 0.15
N LEU A 18 6.04 0.61 -0.58
CA LEU A 18 6.14 1.10 -1.94
C LEU A 18 5.13 0.43 -2.88
N PHE A 19 5.01 -0.90 -2.82
CA PHE A 19 4.02 -1.64 -3.61
C PHE A 19 2.59 -1.14 -3.37
N TRP A 20 2.22 -0.89 -2.12
CA TRP A 20 0.89 -0.39 -1.76
C TRP A 20 0.64 1.04 -2.23
N PHE A 21 1.63 1.93 -2.12
CA PHE A 21 1.52 3.28 -2.68
C PHE A 21 1.41 3.28 -4.20
N LEU A 22 2.20 2.43 -4.88
CA LEU A 22 2.08 2.25 -6.33
C LEU A 22 0.67 1.74 -6.70
N SER A 23 0.14 0.77 -5.94
CA SER A 23 -1.22 0.24 -6.12
C SER A 23 -2.29 1.32 -5.95
N ALA A 24 -2.14 2.21 -4.96
CA ALA A 24 -3.04 3.34 -4.76
C ALA A 24 -2.98 4.37 -5.91
N SER A 25 -1.78 4.61 -6.45
CA SER A 25 -1.54 5.51 -7.60
C SER A 25 -1.92 4.90 -8.95
N GLY A 26 -2.12 3.59 -9.00
CA GLY A 26 -2.37 2.82 -10.21
C GLY A 26 -3.58 3.33 -10.99
N LYS A 27 -3.53 3.15 -12.31
CA LYS A 27 -4.69 3.40 -13.15
C LYS A 27 -5.80 2.42 -12.79
N VAL A 28 -7.01 2.95 -12.83
CA VAL A 28 -8.25 2.19 -12.69
C VAL A 28 -8.27 1.06 -13.73
N PRO A 29 -8.72 -0.18 -13.41
CA PRO A 29 -8.75 -1.28 -14.36
C PRO A 29 -9.41 -0.89 -15.69
N LEU A 30 -8.90 -1.39 -16.82
CA LEU A 30 -9.44 -1.15 -18.17
C LEU A 30 -10.94 -1.50 -18.29
N MET A 31 -11.47 -2.37 -17.43
CA MET A 31 -12.92 -2.59 -17.33
C MET A 31 -13.69 -1.30 -17.05
N LEU A 32 -13.20 -0.39 -16.19
CA LEU A 32 -13.84 0.91 -16.01
C LEU A 32 -13.73 1.80 -17.25
N GLN A 33 -12.62 1.71 -17.99
CA GLN A 33 -12.46 2.45 -19.26
C GLN A 33 -13.42 1.98 -20.35
N TYR A 34 -13.77 0.68 -20.37
CA TYR A 34 -14.81 0.17 -21.25
C TYR A 34 -16.19 0.76 -20.91
N TRP A 35 -16.44 0.99 -19.62
CA TRP A 35 -17.66 1.59 -19.10
C TRP A 35 -17.63 3.12 -19.01
N ASP A 36 -16.54 3.81 -19.36
CA ASP A 36 -16.52 5.28 -19.49
C ASP A 36 -17.51 5.78 -20.57
N ARG A 37 -17.98 4.88 -21.45
CA ARG A 37 -19.08 5.13 -22.39
C ARG A 37 -20.48 4.94 -21.79
N ALA A 38 -20.58 4.33 -20.62
CA ALA A 38 -21.86 4.16 -19.94
C ALA A 38 -22.30 5.50 -19.32
N PRO A 39 -23.62 5.76 -19.24
CA PRO A 39 -24.13 6.97 -18.63
C PRO A 39 -23.60 7.13 -17.19
N ALA A 40 -23.20 8.34 -16.80
CA ALA A 40 -22.74 8.61 -15.43
C ALA A 40 -23.79 8.31 -14.34
N THR A 41 -25.05 8.12 -14.73
CA THR A 41 -26.19 7.75 -13.88
C THR A 41 -26.38 6.24 -13.74
N ASP A 42 -25.60 5.41 -14.43
CA ASP A 42 -25.70 3.96 -14.33
C ASP A 42 -25.28 3.50 -12.91
N PRO A 43 -26.16 2.84 -12.14
CA PRO A 43 -25.88 2.43 -10.77
C PRO A 43 -24.76 1.37 -10.68
N PHE A 44 -24.58 0.54 -11.70
CA PHE A 44 -23.49 -0.42 -11.76
C PHE A 44 -22.15 0.28 -11.97
N TYR A 45 -22.10 1.26 -12.88
CA TYR A 45 -20.90 2.07 -13.08
C TYR A 45 -20.50 2.83 -11.81
N GLN A 46 -21.47 3.47 -11.15
CA GLN A 46 -21.22 4.23 -9.91
C GLN A 46 -20.69 3.35 -8.77
N SER A 47 -21.32 2.20 -8.54
CA SER A 47 -20.89 1.27 -7.49
C SER A 47 -19.49 0.71 -7.75
N PHE A 48 -19.17 0.37 -9.00
CA PHE A 48 -17.86 -0.13 -9.39
C PHE A 48 -16.78 0.96 -9.31
N PHE A 49 -17.07 2.19 -9.75
CA PHE A 49 -16.16 3.33 -9.60
C PHE A 49 -15.86 3.61 -8.12
N TYR A 50 -16.90 3.66 -7.27
CA TYR A 50 -16.74 3.87 -5.83
C TYR A 50 -15.91 2.77 -5.18
N SER A 51 -16.15 1.50 -5.53
CA SER A 51 -15.35 0.36 -5.05
C SER A 51 -13.87 0.52 -5.38
N VAL A 52 -13.53 0.96 -6.60
CA VAL A 52 -12.14 1.20 -6.97
C VAL A 52 -11.52 2.35 -6.19
N GLN A 53 -12.25 3.45 -5.95
CA GLN A 53 -11.76 4.54 -5.11
C GLN A 53 -11.49 4.07 -3.68
N MET A 54 -12.41 3.29 -3.10
CA MET A 54 -12.21 2.71 -1.76
C MET A 54 -10.99 1.79 -1.70
N ASN A 55 -10.75 0.96 -2.74
CA ASN A 55 -9.56 0.12 -2.83
C ASN A 55 -8.26 0.94 -2.90
N LYS A 56 -8.26 2.07 -3.63
CA LYS A 56 -7.10 2.97 -3.67
C LYS A 56 -6.80 3.59 -2.31
N ILE A 57 -7.83 4.03 -1.59
CA ILE A 57 -7.70 4.56 -0.23
C ILE A 57 -7.18 3.46 0.72
N ALA A 58 -7.77 2.26 0.66
CA ALA A 58 -7.35 1.13 1.47
C ALA A 58 -5.88 0.74 1.20
N ALA A 59 -5.46 0.73 -0.07
CA ALA A 59 -4.07 0.51 -0.46
C ALA A 59 -3.15 1.59 0.12
N ALA A 60 -3.51 2.88 0.04
CA ALA A 60 -2.72 3.96 0.61
C ALA A 60 -2.55 3.82 2.14
N LEU A 61 -3.65 3.53 2.87
CA LEU A 61 -3.64 3.32 4.32
C LEU A 61 -2.81 2.09 4.72
N THR A 62 -2.87 1.04 3.90
CA THR A 62 -2.04 -0.16 4.09
C THR A 62 -0.56 0.17 3.87
N GLY A 63 -0.23 0.96 2.84
CA GLY A 63 1.13 1.45 2.61
C GLY A 63 1.68 2.23 3.81
N VAL A 64 0.88 3.15 4.37
CA VAL A 64 1.25 3.90 5.59
C VAL A 64 1.48 2.96 6.78
N SER A 65 0.59 1.99 6.99
CA SER A 65 0.69 1.05 8.12
C SER A 65 1.95 0.19 8.03
N VAL A 66 2.26 -0.34 6.85
CA VAL A 66 3.46 -1.15 6.62
C VAL A 66 4.73 -0.31 6.75
N LEU A 67 4.72 0.93 6.25
CA LEU A 67 5.84 1.86 6.39
C LEU A 67 6.14 2.18 7.86
N ALA A 68 5.09 2.47 8.64
CA ALA A 68 5.22 2.75 10.07
C ALA A 68 5.81 1.56 10.83
N ALA A 69 5.35 0.34 10.52
CA ALA A 69 5.89 -0.88 11.13
C ALA A 69 7.37 -1.11 10.76
N ALA A 70 7.76 -0.88 9.50
CA ALA A 70 9.15 -1.00 9.05
C ALA A 70 10.07 0.06 9.72
N ALA A 71 9.59 1.29 9.82
CA ALA A 71 10.30 2.39 10.48
C ALA A 71 10.49 2.12 11.99
N ALA A 72 9.46 1.63 12.67
CA ALA A 72 9.54 1.25 14.08
C ALA A 72 10.61 0.17 14.32
N LYS A 73 10.64 -0.88 13.49
CA LYS A 73 11.68 -1.93 13.56
C LYS A 73 13.08 -1.38 13.33
N LEU A 74 13.24 -0.43 12.40
CA LEU A 74 14.52 0.22 12.15
C LEU A 74 14.98 1.04 13.37
N LEU A 75 14.08 1.79 14.00
CA LEU A 75 14.35 2.57 15.20
C LEU A 75 14.76 1.66 16.37
N GLU A 76 14.01 0.58 16.61
CA GLU A 76 14.30 -0.41 17.64
C GLU A 76 15.67 -1.09 17.43
N ARG A 77 16.03 -1.34 16.17
CA ARG A 77 17.37 -1.85 15.85
C ARG A 77 18.46 -0.82 16.14
N ARG A 78 18.23 0.47 15.83
CA ARG A 78 19.22 1.53 16.10
C ARG A 78 19.48 1.71 17.59
N THR A 79 18.43 1.69 18.42
CA THR A 79 18.57 1.80 19.88
C THR A 79 19.35 0.62 20.45
N ARG A 80 19.05 -0.62 20.01
CA ARG A 80 19.79 -1.82 20.44
C ARG A 80 21.27 -1.77 20.08
N VAL A 81 21.63 -1.27 18.90
CA VAL A 81 23.04 -1.20 18.47
C VAL A 81 23.80 -0.06 19.16
N GLY A 82 23.14 1.05 19.50
CA GLY A 82 23.77 2.19 20.19
C GLY A 82 23.99 2.02 21.69
N THR A 83 23.37 1.01 22.31
CA THR A 83 23.55 0.66 23.74
C THR A 83 24.62 -0.40 24.00
N VAL A 84 25.32 -0.89 22.96
CA VAL A 84 26.38 -1.90 23.05
C VAL A 84 27.74 -1.26 22.85
#